data_AF-A0AA39IQ22-F1
#
_entry.id   AF-A0AA39IQ22-F1
#
_cell.length_a   1.000
_cell.length_b   1.000
_cell.length_c   1.000
_cell.angle_alpha   90.00
_cell.angle_beta   90.00
_cell.angle_gamma   90.00
#
_symmetry.space_group_name_H-M   'P 1'
#
loop_
_entity.id
_entity.type
_entity.pdbx_description
1 polymer ?
#
loop_
_entity_poly.entity_id
_entity_poly.type
_entity_poly.pdbx_seq_one_letter_code
_entity_poly.pdbx_strand_id
1 'polypeptide(L)'
;MDTMMLVVGILYMLLATLLAPPYIRIVYILLSRKKYRDLECYRIMAQTGLVQLSAAPGTFFCGLMQLTDVVPFEIVSFLQIIFCASVSVEILLNLVLSLNRLMVILDIEWLAKVSKILLVLSWTYGVVYVAALLTPYCRFSQKPGQFIGEFDFSFPYTWLLVTVDENLLISCTSVTFIVYLILISYLIRVKRRNTTLNSIAKERSILVYAVVRFLFDMTLQTFIRNKHYRKLECYRLMIQIGIAQCLMAPSWVFTGIGHLLQYDWLGMASFCYKLVGCFVRTEALLSLLLALNRLKIICGLRYPQAIHTCICITAWMAAAVQLSILVSPLADFHVNPLNFRPTYDYSKPYSALLQRTGSLLLLGIFSITLLIYVIIVTYLITKQCKAGINSAFSREKAILTYAIVRFMADFTAALLYHFGPSFLPKTYWVDIFVFFSYPHNHLVLPLVLYLSLYSSIRDDFFRKRTIFTPYSTAVSSGIIVPRIVLSSHLQPREPTV
;
A
#
# COMPACT_ATOMS: atom_id res chain seq x y z
N MET A 1 -7.96 -23.22 24.02
CA MET A 1 -8.00 -22.49 22.74
C MET A 1 -6.69 -21.76 22.58
N ASP A 2 -5.96 -22.07 21.51
CA ASP A 2 -4.69 -21.41 21.24
C ASP A 2 -4.93 -19.91 21.06
N THR A 3 -4.05 -19.10 21.64
CA THR A 3 -4.15 -17.64 21.56
C THR A 3 -4.13 -17.16 20.09
N MET A 4 -3.64 -17.98 19.14
CA MET A 4 -3.56 -17.73 17.69
C MET A 4 -4.93 -17.80 17.07
N MET A 5 -5.65 -18.86 17.41
CA MET A 5 -7.02 -19.03 16.99
C MET A 5 -7.89 -17.89 17.52
N LEU A 6 -7.68 -17.45 18.77
CA LEU A 6 -8.36 -16.28 19.33
C LEU A 6 -8.09 -14.99 18.54
N VAL A 7 -6.82 -14.67 18.31
CA VAL A 7 -6.44 -13.40 17.65
C VAL A 7 -6.89 -13.38 16.18
N VAL A 8 -6.60 -14.46 15.44
CA VAL A 8 -6.99 -14.57 14.03
C VAL A 8 -8.50 -14.59 13.88
N GLY A 9 -9.19 -15.32 14.77
CA GLY A 9 -10.65 -15.40 14.79
C GLY A 9 -11.32 -14.04 14.98
N ILE A 10 -10.87 -13.27 15.99
CA ILE A 10 -11.34 -11.90 16.25
C ILE A 10 -11.04 -11.00 15.05
N LEU A 11 -9.83 -11.09 14.48
CA LEU A 11 -9.42 -10.24 13.36
C LEU A 11 -10.28 -10.48 12.11
N TYR A 12 -10.53 -11.74 11.75
CA TYR A 12 -11.37 -12.08 10.60
C TYR A 12 -12.82 -11.63 10.79
N MET A 13 -13.40 -11.85 11.97
CA MET A 13 -14.75 -11.36 12.26
C MET A 13 -14.83 -9.84 12.22
N LEU A 14 -13.86 -9.14 12.81
CA LEU A 14 -13.81 -7.68 12.85
C LEU A 14 -13.61 -7.10 11.44
N LEU A 15 -12.74 -7.70 10.63
CA LEU A 15 -12.48 -7.26 9.27
C LEU A 15 -13.74 -7.41 8.40
N ALA A 16 -14.40 -8.57 8.45
CA ALA A 16 -15.62 -8.83 7.69
C ALA A 16 -16.77 -7.90 8.11
N THR A 17 -16.99 -7.72 9.42
CA THR A 17 -18.09 -6.89 9.94
C THR A 17 -17.88 -5.39 9.75
N LEU A 18 -16.65 -4.89 9.91
CA LEU A 18 -16.39 -3.45 9.75
C LEU A 18 -16.28 -3.02 8.28
N LEU A 19 -15.70 -3.85 7.41
CA LEU A 19 -15.45 -3.47 6.02
C LEU A 19 -16.63 -3.77 5.09
N ALA A 20 -17.46 -4.78 5.35
CA ALA A 20 -18.57 -5.13 4.47
C ALA A 20 -19.62 -4.01 4.32
N PRO A 21 -20.11 -3.32 5.39
CA PRO A 21 -21.16 -2.31 5.23
C PRO A 21 -20.76 -1.10 4.37
N PRO A 22 -19.56 -0.50 4.54
CA PRO A 22 -19.07 0.51 3.61
C PRO A 22 -18.98 0.00 2.17
N TYR A 23 -18.57 -1.26 1.99
CA TYR A 23 -18.40 -1.86 0.68
C TYR A 23 -19.74 -2.14 -0.03
N ILE A 24 -20.74 -2.66 0.70
CA ILE A 24 -22.13 -2.80 0.23
C ILE A 24 -22.66 -1.46 -0.24
N ARG A 25 -22.43 -0.38 0.51
CA ARG A 25 -22.86 0.96 0.12
C ARG A 25 -22.23 1.43 -1.19
N ILE A 26 -20.95 1.13 -1.42
CA ILE A 26 -20.26 1.47 -2.68
C ILE A 26 -20.89 0.71 -3.85
N VAL A 27 -21.06 -0.61 -3.72
CA VAL A 27 -21.66 -1.46 -4.75
C VAL A 27 -23.09 -1.04 -5.05
N TYR A 28 -23.90 -0.76 -4.02
CA TYR A 28 -25.25 -0.22 -4.16
C TYR A 28 -25.26 1.08 -4.97
N ILE A 29 -24.37 2.04 -4.68
CA ILE A 29 -24.29 3.30 -5.42
C ILE A 29 -23.96 3.07 -6.91
N LEU A 30 -23.07 2.12 -7.22
CA LEU A 30 -22.71 1.79 -8.60
C LEU A 30 -23.90 1.15 -9.35
N LEU A 31 -24.70 0.31 -8.68
CA LEU A 31 -25.85 -0.37 -9.27
C LEU A 31 -27.07 0.55 -9.42
N SER A 32 -27.38 1.39 -8.42
CA SER A 32 -28.62 2.18 -8.39
C SER A 32 -28.58 3.45 -9.25
N ARG A 33 -27.40 4.03 -9.51
CA ARG A 33 -27.30 5.30 -10.26
C ARG A 33 -27.12 5.02 -11.75
N LYS A 34 -28.15 5.37 -12.55
CA LYS A 34 -28.14 5.23 -14.03
C LYS A 34 -26.84 5.72 -14.68
N LYS A 35 -26.30 6.86 -14.22
CA LYS A 35 -25.03 7.43 -14.69
C LYS A 35 -23.83 6.46 -14.65
N TYR A 36 -23.73 5.60 -13.64
CA TYR A 36 -22.65 4.61 -13.54
C TYR A 36 -23.02 3.33 -14.30
N ARG A 37 -24.30 2.94 -14.28
CA ARG A 37 -24.79 1.75 -14.97
C ARG A 37 -24.64 1.80 -16.48
N ASP A 38 -24.72 2.98 -17.08
CA ASP A 38 -24.59 3.16 -18.53
C ASP A 38 -23.14 2.99 -19.03
N LEU A 39 -22.15 2.97 -18.12
CA LEU A 39 -20.72 2.85 -18.43
C LEU A 39 -20.21 1.44 -18.10
N GLU A 40 -19.70 0.72 -19.10
CA GLU A 40 -19.28 -0.69 -19.00
C GLU A 40 -18.22 -0.93 -17.91
N CYS A 41 -17.22 -0.06 -17.79
CA CYS A 41 -16.18 -0.11 -16.75
C CYS A 41 -16.77 -0.13 -15.32
N TYR A 42 -17.81 0.67 -15.07
CA TYR A 42 -18.46 0.70 -13.76
C TYR A 42 -19.36 -0.52 -13.52
N ARG A 43 -19.93 -1.11 -14.57
CA ARG A 43 -20.65 -2.40 -14.46
C ARG A 43 -19.71 -3.53 -14.07
N ILE A 44 -18.53 -3.61 -14.69
CA ILE A 44 -17.48 -4.59 -14.33
C ILE A 44 -17.04 -4.36 -12.88
N MET A 45 -16.77 -3.12 -12.49
CA MET A 45 -16.39 -2.79 -11.11
C MET A 45 -17.47 -3.13 -10.08
N ALA A 46 -18.75 -2.94 -10.40
CA ALA A 46 -19.85 -3.34 -9.55
C ALA A 46 -19.92 -4.88 -9.39
N GLN A 47 -19.66 -5.63 -10.46
CA GLN A 47 -19.58 -7.09 -10.43
C GLN A 47 -18.39 -7.57 -9.60
N THR A 48 -17.19 -6.99 -9.77
CA THR A 48 -16.04 -7.26 -8.89
C THR A 48 -16.38 -6.99 -7.43
N GLY A 49 -17.10 -5.89 -7.17
CA GLY A 49 -17.57 -5.57 -5.84
C GLY A 49 -18.56 -6.58 -5.26
N LEU A 50 -19.48 -7.11 -6.07
CA LEU A 50 -20.39 -8.19 -5.65
C LEU A 50 -19.63 -9.48 -5.30
N VAL A 51 -18.64 -9.85 -6.11
CA VAL A 51 -17.79 -11.01 -5.88
C VAL A 51 -16.97 -10.86 -4.58
N GLN A 52 -16.45 -9.67 -4.30
CA GLN A 52 -15.76 -9.40 -3.02
C GLN A 52 -16.72 -9.40 -1.83
N LEU A 53 -17.99 -9.02 -2.02
CA LEU A 53 -19.00 -9.12 -0.97
C LEU A 53 -19.39 -10.57 -0.68
N SER A 54 -19.40 -11.47 -1.67
CA SER A 54 -19.65 -12.90 -1.42
C SER A 54 -18.53 -13.59 -0.64
N ALA A 55 -17.32 -13.02 -0.63
CA ALA A 55 -16.22 -13.48 0.20
C ALA A 55 -16.38 -13.11 1.70
N ALA A 56 -17.10 -12.02 2.02
CA ALA A 56 -17.19 -11.51 3.39
C ALA A 56 -17.84 -12.50 4.39
N PRO A 57 -18.93 -13.21 4.06
CA PRO A 57 -19.47 -14.27 4.92
C PRO A 57 -18.45 -15.38 5.19
N GLY A 58 -17.72 -15.85 4.17
CA GLY A 58 -16.66 -16.85 4.33
C GLY A 58 -15.62 -16.41 5.35
N THR A 59 -15.08 -15.20 5.21
CA THR A 59 -14.12 -14.62 6.17
C THR A 59 -14.70 -14.54 7.58
N PHE A 60 -15.95 -14.10 7.75
CA PHE A 60 -16.60 -14.01 9.06
C PHE A 60 -16.72 -15.39 9.71
N PHE A 61 -17.23 -16.38 8.98
CA PHE A 61 -17.44 -17.73 9.50
C PHE A 61 -16.13 -18.49 9.72
N CYS A 62 -15.08 -18.23 8.94
CA CYS A 62 -13.73 -18.70 9.25
C CYS A 62 -13.26 -18.11 10.59
N GLY A 63 -13.48 -16.81 10.81
CA GLY A 63 -13.17 -16.17 12.10
C GLY A 63 -13.93 -16.82 13.26
N LEU A 64 -15.23 -17.06 13.08
CA LEU A 64 -16.07 -17.73 14.08
C LEU A 64 -15.59 -19.16 14.36
N MET A 65 -15.28 -19.94 13.33
CA MET A 65 -14.75 -21.30 13.45
C MET A 65 -13.45 -21.34 14.24
N GLN A 66 -12.55 -20.36 14.05
CA GLN A 66 -11.32 -20.26 14.86
C GLN A 66 -11.63 -19.92 16.33
N LEU A 67 -12.69 -19.15 16.62
CA LEU A 67 -13.06 -18.79 18.00
C LEU A 67 -13.84 -19.87 18.74
N THR A 68 -14.64 -20.67 18.04
CA THR A 68 -15.48 -21.68 18.69
C THR A 68 -14.81 -23.04 18.74
N ASP A 69 -13.80 -23.29 17.90
CA ASP A 69 -13.22 -24.63 17.67
C ASP A 69 -14.27 -25.68 17.25
N VAL A 70 -15.45 -25.20 16.87
CA VAL A 70 -16.58 -25.97 16.37
C VAL A 70 -16.72 -25.58 14.91
N VAL A 71 -16.94 -26.57 14.04
CA VAL A 71 -17.31 -26.33 12.64
C VAL A 71 -18.84 -26.26 12.61
N PRO A 72 -19.47 -25.06 12.68
CA PRO A 72 -20.92 -24.96 12.66
C PRO A 72 -21.45 -25.39 11.29
N PHE A 73 -21.79 -26.68 11.20
CA PHE A 73 -22.38 -27.32 10.02
C PHE A 73 -21.50 -27.25 8.75
N GLU A 74 -21.95 -27.86 7.66
CA GLU A 74 -21.33 -27.76 6.33
C GLU A 74 -21.39 -26.33 5.75
N ILE A 75 -22.04 -25.40 6.44
CA ILE A 75 -22.19 -23.99 6.04
C ILE A 75 -20.83 -23.28 5.96
N VAL A 76 -19.91 -23.52 6.90
CA VAL A 76 -18.58 -22.88 6.87
C VAL A 76 -17.80 -23.35 5.64
N SER A 77 -17.81 -24.66 5.38
CA SER A 77 -17.18 -25.25 4.19
C SER A 77 -17.77 -24.67 2.90
N PHE A 78 -19.09 -24.56 2.81
CA PHE A 78 -19.77 -23.95 1.68
C PHE A 78 -19.39 -22.48 1.47
N LEU A 79 -19.42 -21.66 2.52
CA LEU A 79 -19.05 -20.24 2.44
C LEU A 79 -17.58 -20.04 2.12
N GLN A 80 -16.72 -20.97 2.54
CA GLN A 80 -15.31 -20.94 2.22
C GLN A 80 -15.04 -21.36 0.76
N ILE A 81 -15.81 -22.30 0.21
CA ILE A 81 -15.81 -22.60 -1.23
C ILE A 81 -16.21 -21.34 -2.02
N ILE A 82 -17.25 -20.62 -1.58
CA ILE A 82 -17.64 -19.35 -2.19
C ILE A 82 -16.53 -18.31 -2.08
N PHE A 83 -15.86 -18.20 -0.93
CA PHE A 83 -14.72 -17.30 -0.74
C PHE A 83 -13.62 -17.60 -1.75
N CYS A 84 -13.19 -18.87 -1.86
CA CYS A 84 -12.14 -19.29 -2.78
C CYS A 84 -12.52 -18.98 -4.24
N ALA A 85 -13.72 -19.36 -4.67
CA ALA A 85 -14.23 -19.07 -6.00
C ALA A 85 -14.30 -17.56 -6.27
N SER A 86 -14.69 -16.76 -5.26
CA SER A 86 -14.77 -15.31 -5.38
C SER A 86 -13.41 -14.69 -5.64
N VAL A 87 -12.35 -15.16 -4.97
CA VAL A 87 -10.98 -14.70 -5.20
C VAL A 87 -10.53 -15.01 -6.63
N SER A 88 -10.79 -16.22 -7.13
CA SER A 88 -10.42 -16.59 -8.50
C SER A 88 -11.18 -15.75 -9.55
N VAL A 89 -12.49 -15.57 -9.37
CA VAL A 89 -13.31 -14.74 -10.27
C VAL A 89 -12.89 -13.28 -10.23
N GLU A 90 -12.50 -12.74 -9.07
CA GLU A 90 -11.99 -11.37 -8.96
C GLU A 90 -10.78 -11.15 -9.88
N ILE A 91 -9.83 -12.10 -9.90
CA ILE A 91 -8.62 -12.01 -10.73
C ILE A 91 -8.99 -12.00 -12.21
N LEU A 92 -9.94 -12.83 -12.64
CA LEU A 92 -10.45 -12.84 -14.01
C LEU A 92 -11.16 -11.52 -14.38
N LEU A 93 -11.98 -10.98 -13.47
CA LEU A 93 -12.64 -9.68 -13.67
C LEU A 93 -11.65 -8.52 -13.72
N ASN A 94 -10.51 -8.60 -13.02
CA ASN A 94 -9.44 -7.62 -13.11
C ASN A 94 -8.79 -7.61 -14.52
N LEU A 95 -8.66 -8.77 -15.17
CA LEU A 95 -8.24 -8.85 -16.57
C LEU A 95 -9.26 -8.16 -17.48
N VAL A 96 -10.55 -8.47 -17.34
CA VAL A 96 -11.64 -7.83 -18.11
C VAL A 96 -11.62 -6.31 -17.95
N LEU A 97 -11.42 -5.83 -16.72
CA LEU A 97 -11.33 -4.41 -16.41
C LEU A 97 -10.11 -3.75 -17.08
N SER A 98 -8.96 -4.43 -17.11
CA SER A 98 -7.76 -3.92 -17.78
C SER A 98 -7.94 -3.81 -19.30
N LEU A 99 -8.59 -4.80 -19.93
CA LEU A 99 -8.91 -4.81 -21.35
C LEU A 99 -9.94 -3.74 -21.71
N ASN A 100 -10.96 -3.54 -20.87
CA ASN A 100 -11.94 -2.46 -21.08
C ASN A 100 -11.27 -1.08 -21.05
N ARG A 101 -10.25 -0.88 -20.20
CA ARG A 101 -9.46 0.36 -20.20
C ARG A 101 -8.59 0.49 -21.44
N LEU A 102 -7.98 -0.60 -21.92
CA LEU A 102 -7.24 -0.64 -23.18
C LEU A 102 -8.13 -0.27 -24.36
N MET A 103 -9.35 -0.83 -24.42
CA MET A 103 -10.37 -0.52 -25.41
C MET A 103 -10.69 0.98 -25.46
N VAL A 104 -11.02 1.58 -24.30
CA VAL A 104 -11.39 3.01 -24.23
C VAL A 104 -10.22 3.93 -24.62
N ILE A 105 -8.98 3.57 -24.26
CA ILE A 105 -7.82 4.44 -24.49
C ILE A 105 -7.26 4.32 -25.91
N LEU A 106 -7.36 3.13 -26.53
CA LEU A 106 -6.88 2.88 -27.88
C LEU A 106 -7.98 2.97 -28.94
N ASP A 107 -9.24 3.16 -28.54
CA ASP A 107 -10.43 3.19 -29.41
C ASP A 107 -10.56 1.94 -30.30
N ILE A 108 -10.34 0.76 -29.70
CA ILE A 108 -10.34 -0.52 -30.41
C ILE A 108 -11.69 -1.22 -30.23
N GLU A 109 -12.57 -1.15 -31.22
CA GLU A 109 -13.95 -1.66 -31.13
C GLU A 109 -14.06 -3.18 -30.89
N TRP A 110 -13.15 -3.99 -31.45
CA TRP A 110 -13.23 -5.45 -31.31
C TRP A 110 -12.99 -5.93 -29.87
N LEU A 111 -12.24 -5.15 -29.06
CA LEU A 111 -12.02 -5.45 -27.64
C LEU A 111 -13.31 -5.36 -26.82
N ALA A 112 -14.34 -4.66 -27.30
CA ALA A 112 -15.65 -4.61 -26.64
C ALA A 112 -16.32 -5.99 -26.68
N LYS A 113 -16.25 -6.68 -27.83
CA LYS A 113 -16.80 -8.03 -27.98
C LYS A 113 -16.03 -9.02 -27.10
N VAL A 114 -14.70 -8.94 -27.09
CA VAL A 114 -13.84 -9.80 -26.27
C VAL A 114 -14.07 -9.57 -24.77
N SER A 115 -14.19 -8.32 -24.32
CA SER A 115 -14.45 -8.00 -22.91
C SER A 115 -15.77 -8.60 -22.42
N LYS A 116 -16.83 -8.58 -23.26
CA LYS A 116 -18.13 -9.20 -22.93
C LYS A 116 -18.05 -10.73 -22.87
N ILE A 117 -17.33 -11.36 -23.81
CA ILE A 117 -17.11 -12.80 -23.80
C ILE A 117 -16.35 -13.21 -22.55
N LEU A 118 -15.23 -12.54 -22.25
CA LEU A 118 -14.45 -12.79 -21.05
C LEU A 118 -15.25 -12.56 -19.78
N LEU A 119 -16.11 -11.53 -19.74
CA LEU A 119 -17.00 -11.29 -18.59
C LEU A 119 -17.92 -12.48 -18.31
N VAL A 120 -18.57 -13.02 -19.35
CA VAL A 120 -19.43 -14.21 -19.23
C VAL A 120 -18.60 -15.40 -18.79
N LEU A 121 -17.44 -15.63 -19.42
CA LEU A 121 -16.54 -16.73 -19.07
C LEU A 121 -16.06 -16.65 -17.62
N SER A 122 -15.75 -15.46 -17.08
CA SER A 122 -15.35 -15.29 -15.68
C SER A 122 -16.44 -15.72 -14.71
N TRP A 123 -17.70 -15.37 -14.97
CA TRP A 123 -18.82 -15.78 -14.13
C TRP A 123 -19.13 -17.27 -14.29
N THR A 124 -19.13 -17.78 -15.52
CA THR A 124 -19.30 -19.21 -15.78
C THR A 124 -18.21 -20.02 -15.08
N TYR A 125 -16.96 -19.57 -15.12
CA TYR A 125 -15.85 -20.19 -14.40
C TYR A 125 -16.12 -20.25 -12.90
N GLY A 126 -16.51 -19.13 -12.27
CA GLY A 126 -16.84 -19.11 -10.84
C GLY A 126 -17.94 -20.10 -10.45
N VAL A 127 -19.01 -20.16 -11.25
CA VAL A 127 -20.13 -21.10 -11.01
C VAL A 127 -19.68 -22.55 -11.18
N VAL A 128 -18.93 -22.86 -12.23
CA VAL A 128 -18.38 -24.21 -12.48
C VAL A 128 -17.39 -24.59 -11.38
N TYR A 129 -16.56 -23.67 -10.92
CA TYR A 129 -15.59 -23.89 -9.85
C TYR A 129 -16.28 -24.20 -8.51
N VAL A 130 -17.30 -23.43 -8.14
CA VAL A 130 -18.13 -23.74 -6.96
C VAL A 130 -18.82 -25.09 -7.13
N ALA A 131 -19.46 -25.34 -8.27
CA ALA A 131 -20.15 -26.60 -8.52
C ALA A 131 -19.20 -27.80 -8.43
N ALA A 132 -18.00 -27.70 -9.01
CA ALA A 132 -16.96 -28.72 -8.94
C ALA A 132 -16.57 -29.01 -7.49
N LEU A 133 -16.34 -27.98 -6.68
CA LEU A 133 -15.99 -28.13 -5.26
C LEU A 133 -17.14 -28.63 -4.37
N LEU A 134 -18.38 -28.57 -4.84
CA LEU A 134 -19.54 -29.18 -4.18
C LEU A 134 -19.79 -30.63 -4.61
N THR A 135 -19.11 -31.13 -5.66
CA THR A 135 -19.22 -32.53 -6.06
C THR A 135 -18.44 -33.44 -5.11
N PRO A 136 -18.81 -34.73 -5.01
CA PRO A 136 -18.03 -35.70 -4.23
C PRO A 136 -16.65 -36.04 -4.84
N TYR A 137 -16.25 -35.39 -5.95
CA TYR A 137 -14.98 -35.68 -6.63
C TYR A 137 -13.89 -34.63 -6.42
N CYS A 138 -14.23 -33.50 -5.82
CA CYS A 138 -13.28 -32.47 -5.38
C CYS A 138 -13.64 -32.09 -3.95
N ARG A 139 -12.64 -31.86 -3.10
CA ARG A 139 -12.91 -31.45 -1.71
C ARG A 139 -11.98 -30.34 -1.29
N PHE A 140 -12.59 -29.28 -0.76
CA PHE A 140 -11.91 -28.16 -0.12
C PHE A 140 -12.40 -28.08 1.32
N SER A 141 -11.47 -28.06 2.27
CA SER A 141 -11.82 -28.04 3.69
C SER A 141 -10.90 -27.12 4.47
N GLN A 142 -11.41 -26.51 5.52
CA GLN A 142 -10.61 -25.77 6.47
C GLN A 142 -10.94 -26.29 7.86
N LYS A 143 -9.93 -26.79 8.57
CA LYS A 143 -10.10 -27.29 9.94
C LYS A 143 -9.85 -26.15 10.94
N PRO A 144 -10.45 -26.18 12.13
CA PRO A 144 -10.03 -25.32 13.23
C PRO A 144 -8.53 -25.43 13.47
N GLY A 145 -7.86 -24.31 13.73
CA GLY A 145 -6.40 -24.23 13.85
C GLY A 145 -5.66 -24.10 12.50
N GLN A 146 -6.31 -24.39 11.37
CA GLN A 146 -5.77 -24.08 10.04
C GLN A 146 -6.26 -22.70 9.58
N PHE A 147 -5.32 -21.79 9.34
CA PHE A 147 -5.62 -20.41 8.91
C PHE A 147 -5.89 -20.27 7.42
N ILE A 148 -5.51 -21.28 6.63
CA ILE A 148 -5.69 -21.35 5.19
C ILE A 148 -6.51 -22.61 4.90
N GLY A 149 -7.47 -22.53 3.96
CA GLY A 149 -8.19 -23.70 3.52
C GLY A 149 -7.30 -24.60 2.66
N GLU A 150 -7.44 -25.91 2.84
CA GLU A 150 -6.63 -26.92 2.16
C GLU A 150 -7.50 -27.71 1.17
N PHE A 151 -6.92 -28.00 0.02
CA PHE A 151 -7.47 -28.93 -0.95
C PHE A 151 -7.12 -30.37 -0.54
N ASP A 152 -8.11 -31.24 -0.53
CA ASP A 152 -7.91 -32.66 -0.24
C ASP A 152 -7.61 -33.41 -1.54
N PHE A 153 -6.33 -33.72 -1.75
CA PHE A 153 -5.82 -34.42 -2.93
C PHE A 153 -6.11 -35.92 -2.93
N SER A 154 -6.75 -36.48 -1.90
CA SER A 154 -7.26 -37.86 -1.95
C SER A 154 -8.41 -38.03 -2.95
N PHE A 155 -9.04 -36.91 -3.34
CA PHE A 155 -10.12 -36.87 -4.32
C PHE A 155 -9.57 -36.74 -5.75
N PRO A 156 -10.11 -37.51 -6.71
CA PRO A 156 -9.47 -37.76 -8.01
C PRO A 156 -9.34 -36.51 -8.89
N TYR A 157 -10.26 -35.55 -8.79
CA TYR A 157 -10.25 -34.35 -9.63
C TYR A 157 -9.75 -33.09 -8.91
N THR A 158 -9.47 -33.15 -7.60
CA THR A 158 -8.94 -31.98 -6.86
C THR A 158 -7.64 -31.47 -7.47
N TRP A 159 -6.70 -32.37 -7.80
CA TRP A 159 -5.41 -31.98 -8.40
C TRP A 159 -5.59 -31.27 -9.75
N LEU A 160 -6.47 -31.79 -10.61
CA LEU A 160 -6.76 -31.19 -11.91
C LEU A 160 -7.38 -29.79 -11.72
N LEU A 161 -8.34 -29.66 -10.82
CA LEU A 161 -9.02 -28.39 -10.54
C LEU A 161 -8.01 -27.32 -10.06
N VAL A 162 -7.15 -27.67 -9.10
CA VAL A 162 -6.11 -26.76 -8.57
C VAL A 162 -5.11 -26.37 -9.66
N THR A 163 -4.66 -27.34 -10.47
CA THR A 163 -3.72 -27.09 -11.56
C THR A 163 -4.32 -26.18 -12.64
N VAL A 164 -5.60 -26.37 -12.98
CA VAL A 164 -6.30 -25.51 -13.93
C VAL A 164 -6.50 -24.11 -13.37
N ASP A 165 -6.93 -23.97 -12.11
CA ASP A 165 -7.11 -22.67 -11.45
C ASP A 165 -5.79 -21.91 -11.35
N GLU A 166 -4.71 -22.55 -10.86
CA GLU A 166 -3.39 -21.93 -10.73
C GLU A 166 -2.88 -21.42 -12.09
N ASN A 167 -2.90 -22.26 -13.12
CA ASN A 167 -2.46 -21.88 -14.47
C ASN A 167 -3.32 -20.73 -15.04
N LEU A 168 -4.63 -20.77 -14.82
CA LEU A 168 -5.55 -19.74 -15.26
C LEU A 168 -5.26 -18.41 -14.55
N LEU A 169 -5.09 -18.42 -13.22
CA LEU A 169 -4.82 -17.24 -12.41
C LEU A 169 -3.46 -16.60 -12.76
N ILE A 170 -2.41 -17.41 -12.93
CA ILE A 170 -1.08 -16.94 -13.34
C ILE A 170 -1.15 -16.33 -14.74
N SER A 171 -1.81 -17.00 -15.68
CA SER A 171 -1.99 -16.52 -17.05
C SER A 171 -2.75 -15.19 -17.08
N CYS A 172 -3.92 -15.12 -16.42
CA CYS A 172 -4.73 -13.91 -16.38
C CYS A 172 -4.03 -12.74 -15.70
N THR A 173 -3.28 -12.98 -14.61
CA THR A 173 -2.48 -11.95 -13.94
C THR A 173 -1.36 -11.45 -14.85
N SER A 174 -0.67 -12.36 -15.55
CA SER A 174 0.41 -12.03 -16.49
C SER A 174 -0.10 -11.20 -17.67
N VAL A 175 -1.23 -11.60 -18.27
CA VAL A 175 -1.88 -10.84 -19.36
C VAL A 175 -2.33 -9.47 -18.86
N THR A 176 -2.93 -9.40 -17.67
CA THR A 176 -3.35 -8.13 -17.06
C THR A 176 -2.16 -7.18 -16.91
N PHE A 177 -1.02 -7.70 -16.44
CA PHE A 177 0.21 -6.93 -16.31
C PHE A 177 0.71 -6.42 -17.68
N ILE A 178 0.75 -7.29 -18.69
CA ILE A 178 1.14 -6.92 -20.06
C ILE A 178 0.22 -5.83 -20.63
N VAL A 179 -1.09 -5.96 -20.44
CA VAL A 179 -2.09 -4.95 -20.87
C VAL A 179 -1.80 -3.59 -20.21
N TYR A 180 -1.50 -3.58 -18.92
CA TYR A 180 -1.10 -2.34 -18.24
C TYR A 180 0.23 -1.77 -18.74
N LEU A 181 1.23 -2.60 -19.07
CA LEU A 181 2.48 -2.14 -19.68
C LEU A 181 2.24 -1.50 -21.07
N ILE A 182 1.36 -2.09 -21.88
CA ILE A 182 0.96 -1.54 -23.19
C ILE A 182 0.27 -0.19 -22.99
N LEU A 183 -0.69 -0.10 -22.08
CA LEU A 183 -1.40 1.13 -21.73
C LEU A 183 -0.43 2.25 -21.31
N ILE A 184 0.51 1.93 -20.42
CA ILE A 184 1.50 2.90 -19.93
C ILE A 184 2.41 3.35 -21.07
N SER A 185 2.91 2.42 -21.89
CA SER A 185 3.78 2.70 -23.03
C SER A 185 3.09 3.58 -24.07
N TYR A 186 1.83 3.29 -24.37
CA TYR A 186 1.00 4.10 -25.27
C TYR A 186 0.81 5.52 -24.72
N LEU A 187 0.43 5.67 -23.45
CA LEU A 187 0.24 6.99 -22.84
C LEU A 187 1.54 7.80 -22.77
N ILE A 188 2.69 7.15 -22.59
CA ILE A 188 4.00 7.81 -22.68
C ILE A 188 4.27 8.28 -24.12
N ARG A 189 3.97 7.45 -25.13
CA ARG A 189 4.14 7.79 -26.55
C ARG A 189 3.25 8.95 -26.97
N VAL A 190 1.97 8.93 -26.62
CA VAL A 190 1.00 10.01 -26.88
C VAL A 190 1.46 11.31 -26.21
N LYS A 191 1.94 11.24 -24.96
CA LYS A 191 2.47 12.40 -24.24
C LYS A 191 3.71 13.01 -24.88
N ARG A 192 4.57 12.20 -25.52
CA ARG A 192 5.73 12.72 -26.27
C ARG A 192 5.31 13.42 -27.56
N ARG A 193 4.17 13.04 -28.15
CA ARG A 193 3.71 13.54 -29.45
C ARG A 193 2.85 14.82 -29.36
N ASN A 194 2.05 14.99 -28.30
CA ASN A 194 1.14 16.14 -28.17
C ASN A 194 1.50 17.06 -26.98
N THR A 195 1.85 18.31 -27.28
CA THR A 195 2.21 19.36 -26.31
C THR A 195 0.99 20.07 -25.70
N THR A 196 -0.21 19.89 -26.25
CA THR A 196 -1.47 20.52 -25.80
C THR A 196 -2.16 19.69 -24.70
N LEU A 197 -2.11 20.21 -23.47
CA LEU A 197 -2.15 19.46 -22.20
C LEU A 197 -3.55 19.22 -21.57
N ASN A 198 -4.63 19.79 -22.11
CA ASN A 198 -5.85 19.97 -21.32
C ASN A 198 -6.90 18.84 -21.43
N SER A 199 -7.03 18.12 -22.55
CA SER A 199 -8.02 17.02 -22.68
C SER A 199 -7.56 15.69 -22.06
N ILE A 200 -6.25 15.47 -21.96
CA ILE A 200 -5.63 14.22 -21.46
C ILE A 200 -5.79 14.06 -19.93
N ALA A 201 -6.11 15.12 -19.19
CA ALA A 201 -6.16 15.10 -17.73
C ALA A 201 -7.26 14.20 -17.13
N LYS A 202 -8.36 13.98 -17.85
CA LYS A 202 -9.54 13.24 -17.36
C LYS A 202 -9.35 11.73 -17.47
N GLU A 203 -8.89 11.24 -18.63
CA GLU A 203 -8.53 9.83 -18.86
C GLU A 203 -7.30 9.43 -18.05
N ARG A 204 -6.34 10.35 -17.88
CA ARG A 204 -5.21 10.18 -16.98
C ARG A 204 -5.65 9.91 -15.55
N SER A 205 -6.73 10.51 -15.02
CA SER A 205 -7.15 10.23 -13.64
C SER A 205 -7.76 8.83 -13.44
N ILE A 206 -8.40 8.27 -14.47
CA ILE A 206 -9.06 6.95 -14.40
C ILE A 206 -8.03 5.84 -14.54
N LEU A 207 -7.08 5.99 -15.48
CA LEU A 207 -5.94 5.09 -15.55
C LEU A 207 -4.96 5.30 -14.38
N VAL A 208 -4.83 6.53 -13.85
CA VAL A 208 -4.09 6.75 -12.61
C VAL A 208 -4.78 6.04 -11.47
N TYR A 209 -6.10 6.08 -11.28
CA TYR A 209 -6.81 5.35 -10.21
C TYR A 209 -6.66 3.81 -10.32
N ALA A 210 -6.70 3.28 -11.54
CA ALA A 210 -6.39 1.87 -11.84
C ALA A 210 -4.98 1.48 -11.38
N VAL A 211 -4.03 2.34 -11.74
CA VAL A 211 -2.63 2.24 -11.41
C VAL A 211 -2.45 2.54 -9.91
N VAL A 212 -3.25 3.40 -9.26
CA VAL A 212 -3.19 3.75 -7.83
C VAL A 212 -3.49 2.57 -6.93
N ARG A 213 -4.39 1.68 -7.35
CA ARG A 213 -4.71 0.45 -6.64
C ARG A 213 -3.65 -0.64 -6.87
N PHE A 214 -3.09 -0.70 -8.08
CA PHE A 214 -1.86 -1.48 -8.36
C PHE A 214 -0.67 -0.95 -7.55
N LEU A 215 -0.73 0.34 -7.23
CA LEU A 215 0.29 1.07 -6.54
C LEU A 215 -0.11 1.28 -5.06
N PHE A 216 -0.06 0.25 -4.23
CA PHE A 216 0.56 0.45 -2.91
C PHE A 216 2.01 0.98 -3.07
N ASP A 217 2.53 0.86 -4.28
CA ASP A 217 3.64 1.53 -4.97
C ASP A 217 3.36 3.04 -5.36
N MET A 218 2.26 3.71 -4.89
CA MET A 218 1.78 5.05 -5.40
C MET A 218 2.35 6.24 -4.67
N THR A 219 2.76 6.07 -3.43
CA THR A 219 3.47 7.11 -2.70
C THR A 219 4.69 7.54 -3.51
N LEU A 220 5.33 6.62 -4.25
CA LEU A 220 6.41 6.92 -5.20
C LEU A 220 5.97 7.67 -6.46
N GLN A 221 4.96 7.17 -7.19
CA GLN A 221 4.57 7.75 -8.49
C GLN A 221 3.94 9.15 -8.38
N THR A 222 3.21 9.44 -7.29
CA THR A 222 2.62 10.77 -7.06
C THR A 222 3.70 11.85 -7.00
N PHE A 223 4.81 11.56 -6.31
CA PHE A 223 5.95 12.47 -6.19
C PHE A 223 6.87 12.46 -7.43
N ILE A 224 7.05 11.32 -8.10
CA ILE A 224 7.91 11.22 -9.30
C ILE A 224 7.29 11.91 -10.53
N ARG A 225 5.96 11.86 -10.68
CA ARG A 225 5.29 12.30 -11.92
C ARG A 225 4.96 13.79 -11.93
N ASN A 226 4.88 14.46 -10.78
CA ASN A 226 4.64 15.90 -10.71
C ASN A 226 5.97 16.67 -10.65
N LYS A 227 6.32 17.37 -11.75
CA LYS A 227 7.53 18.21 -11.82
C LYS A 227 7.58 19.25 -10.69
N HIS A 228 6.42 19.72 -10.21
CA HIS A 228 6.34 20.66 -9.10
C HIS A 228 6.89 20.05 -7.80
N TYR A 229 6.49 18.81 -7.46
CA TYR A 229 6.96 18.14 -6.25
C TYR A 229 8.43 17.73 -6.35
N ARG A 230 8.93 17.34 -7.54
CA ARG A 230 10.35 17.00 -7.74
C ARG A 230 11.33 18.16 -7.52
N LYS A 231 10.88 19.41 -7.64
CA LYS A 231 11.74 20.58 -7.38
C LYS A 231 12.01 20.77 -5.89
N LEU A 232 11.15 20.26 -5.02
CA LEU A 232 11.29 20.42 -3.58
C LEU A 232 12.09 19.23 -3.02
N GLU A 233 13.14 19.55 -2.29
CA GLU A 233 14.03 18.55 -1.67
C GLU A 233 13.30 17.59 -0.74
N CYS A 234 12.37 18.11 0.08
CA CYS A 234 11.57 17.32 1.01
C CYS A 234 10.89 16.12 0.32
N TYR A 235 10.28 16.36 -0.83
CA TYR A 235 9.61 15.31 -1.59
C TYR A 235 10.58 14.35 -2.26
N ARG A 236 11.77 14.82 -2.67
CA ARG A 236 12.83 13.92 -3.17
C ARG A 236 13.27 12.93 -2.08
N LEU A 237 13.44 13.39 -0.84
CA LEU A 237 13.78 12.52 0.29
C LEU A 237 12.65 11.54 0.61
N MET A 238 11.40 11.99 0.60
CA MET A 238 10.24 11.12 0.80
C MET A 238 10.12 10.03 -0.28
N ILE A 239 10.46 10.34 -1.54
CA ILE A 239 10.56 9.33 -2.60
C ILE A 239 11.61 8.28 -2.24
N GLN A 240 12.81 8.70 -1.83
CA GLN A 240 13.89 7.77 -1.49
C GLN A 240 13.51 6.85 -0.32
N ILE A 241 12.82 7.38 0.70
CA ILE A 241 12.26 6.60 1.81
C ILE A 241 11.24 5.58 1.29
N GLY A 242 10.34 6.00 0.41
CA GLY A 242 9.37 5.09 -0.21
C GLY A 242 10.04 3.97 -1.03
N ILE A 243 11.15 4.26 -1.74
CA ILE A 243 11.91 3.24 -2.48
C ILE A 243 12.46 2.20 -1.51
N ALA A 244 13.09 2.65 -0.42
CA ALA A 244 13.62 1.76 0.60
C ALA A 244 12.51 0.85 1.16
N GLN A 245 11.33 1.40 1.46
CA GLN A 245 10.17 0.64 1.93
C GLN A 245 9.65 -0.39 0.91
N CYS A 246 9.56 -0.02 -0.37
CA CYS A 246 9.20 -0.97 -1.43
C CYS A 246 10.20 -2.12 -1.55
N LEU A 247 11.50 -1.85 -1.39
CA LEU A 247 12.55 -2.87 -1.43
C LEU A 247 12.53 -3.80 -0.20
N MET A 248 11.94 -3.37 0.92
CA MET A 248 11.69 -4.23 2.08
C MET A 248 10.46 -5.11 1.90
N ALA A 249 9.48 -4.72 1.08
CA ALA A 249 8.19 -5.43 1.00
C ALA A 249 8.28 -6.93 0.64
N PRO A 250 9.14 -7.37 -0.32
CA PRO A 250 9.26 -8.78 -0.68
C PRO A 250 9.66 -9.68 0.50
N SER A 251 10.44 -9.18 1.45
CA SER A 251 10.86 -9.98 2.60
C SER A 251 9.68 -10.45 3.44
N TRP A 252 8.68 -9.59 3.67
CA TRP A 252 7.53 -9.95 4.49
C TRP A 252 6.71 -11.04 3.83
N VAL A 253 6.64 -11.01 2.49
CA VAL A 253 5.98 -12.04 1.68
C VAL A 253 6.76 -13.36 1.78
N PHE A 254 8.06 -13.35 1.47
CA PHE A 254 8.87 -14.57 1.46
C PHE A 254 9.06 -15.15 2.87
N THR A 255 9.23 -14.33 3.90
CA THR A 255 9.25 -14.79 5.29
C THR A 255 7.90 -15.35 5.71
N GLY A 256 6.78 -14.73 5.31
CA GLY A 256 5.44 -15.29 5.52
C GLY A 256 5.27 -16.66 4.87
N ILE A 257 5.69 -16.80 3.60
CA ILE A 257 5.69 -18.09 2.88
C ILE A 257 6.59 -19.10 3.58
N GLY A 258 7.80 -18.69 4.01
CA GLY A 258 8.73 -19.57 4.72
C GLY A 258 8.15 -20.11 6.03
N HIS A 259 7.45 -19.26 6.80
CA HIS A 259 6.73 -19.69 7.99
C HIS A 259 5.54 -20.60 7.68
N LEU A 260 4.82 -20.36 6.59
CA LEU A 260 3.71 -21.21 6.17
C LEU A 260 4.19 -22.60 5.73
N LEU A 261 5.29 -22.67 4.97
CA LEU A 261 5.85 -23.92 4.46
C LEU A 261 6.78 -24.63 5.46
N GLN A 262 7.09 -23.99 6.59
CA GLN A 262 8.09 -24.47 7.56
C GLN A 262 9.47 -24.75 6.93
N TYR A 263 9.76 -24.13 5.79
CA TYR A 263 11.00 -24.28 5.02
C TYR A 263 11.29 -23.00 4.23
N ASP A 264 12.55 -22.55 4.22
CA ASP A 264 12.98 -21.38 3.45
C ASP A 264 13.29 -21.80 2.00
N TRP A 265 12.29 -21.67 1.13
CA TRP A 265 12.41 -22.05 -0.27
C TRP A 265 13.57 -21.29 -0.96
N LEU A 266 14.60 -22.04 -1.35
CA LEU A 266 15.82 -21.54 -2.00
C LEU A 266 16.58 -20.46 -1.19
N GLY A 267 16.32 -20.34 0.12
CA GLY A 267 16.89 -19.26 0.92
C GLY A 267 16.33 -17.87 0.60
N MET A 268 15.19 -17.78 -0.08
CA MET A 268 14.60 -16.51 -0.53
C MET A 268 14.15 -15.65 0.65
N ALA A 269 13.59 -16.24 1.71
CA ALA A 269 13.22 -15.50 2.90
C ALA A 269 14.48 -14.92 3.57
N SER A 270 15.51 -15.75 3.76
CA SER A 270 16.79 -15.31 4.33
C SER A 270 17.44 -14.21 3.48
N PHE A 271 17.50 -14.36 2.15
CA PHE A 271 18.04 -13.35 1.25
C PHE A 271 17.26 -12.03 1.29
N CYS A 272 15.93 -12.08 1.18
CA CYS A 272 15.11 -10.87 1.22
C CYS A 272 15.18 -10.19 2.61
N TYR A 273 15.35 -10.94 3.69
CA TYR A 273 15.52 -10.34 5.01
C TYR A 273 16.88 -9.63 5.19
N LYS A 274 17.93 -10.07 4.48
CA LYS A 274 19.20 -9.29 4.39
C LYS A 274 18.94 -7.89 3.80
N LEU A 275 18.08 -7.80 2.78
CA LEU A 275 17.67 -6.52 2.20
C LEU A 275 16.95 -5.64 3.24
N VAL A 276 16.05 -6.20 4.04
CA VAL A 276 15.38 -5.47 5.15
C VAL A 276 16.39 -4.85 6.08
N GLY A 277 17.35 -5.64 6.56
CA GLY A 277 18.38 -5.14 7.46
C GLY A 277 19.09 -3.91 6.89
N CYS A 278 19.42 -3.92 5.59
CA CYS A 278 20.07 -2.80 4.93
C CYS A 278 19.14 -1.59 4.81
N PHE A 279 17.94 -1.79 4.27
CA PHE A 279 17.04 -0.68 3.93
C PHE A 279 16.35 -0.06 5.14
N VAL A 280 16.15 -0.79 6.25
CA VAL A 280 15.70 -0.20 7.53
C VAL A 280 16.68 0.89 8.00
N ARG A 281 17.99 0.64 7.89
CA ARG A 281 19.02 1.60 8.32
C ARG A 281 19.13 2.78 7.36
N THR A 282 19.00 2.51 6.05
CA THR A 282 18.92 3.57 5.04
C THR A 282 17.69 4.46 5.26
N GLU A 283 16.52 3.89 5.54
CA GLU A 283 15.31 4.64 5.87
C GLU A 283 15.51 5.53 7.09
N ALA A 284 16.16 5.03 8.15
CA ALA A 284 16.45 5.83 9.34
C ALA A 284 17.36 7.03 9.00
N LEU A 285 18.43 6.83 8.23
CA LEU A 285 19.31 7.91 7.77
C LEU A 285 18.54 8.93 6.91
N LEU A 286 17.74 8.47 5.95
CA LEU A 286 16.92 9.35 5.10
C LEU A 286 15.86 10.11 5.92
N SER A 287 15.33 9.51 6.99
CA SER A 287 14.41 10.16 7.93
C SER A 287 15.11 11.26 8.75
N LEU A 288 16.37 11.05 9.13
CA LEU A 288 17.21 12.10 9.74
C LEU A 288 17.45 13.26 8.76
N LEU A 289 17.75 12.99 7.48
CA LEU A 289 17.86 14.05 6.47
C LEU A 289 16.53 14.81 6.32
N LEU A 290 15.40 14.12 6.35
CA LEU A 290 14.08 14.75 6.27
C LEU A 290 13.85 15.68 7.47
N ALA A 291 14.26 15.27 8.67
CA ALA A 291 14.21 16.11 9.88
C ALA A 291 15.11 17.34 9.76
N LEU A 292 16.36 17.18 9.29
CA LEU A 292 17.30 18.29 9.05
C LEU A 292 16.76 19.28 8.01
N ASN A 293 16.13 18.78 6.94
CA ASN A 293 15.50 19.63 5.94
C ASN A 293 14.30 20.42 6.52
N ARG A 294 13.51 19.82 7.41
CA ARG A 294 12.45 20.55 8.13
C ARG A 294 13.04 21.59 9.08
N LEU A 295 14.10 21.26 9.81
CA LEU A 295 14.81 22.19 10.68
C LEU A 295 15.34 23.40 9.88
N LYS A 296 15.93 23.16 8.70
CA LYS A 296 16.37 24.20 7.76
C LYS A 296 15.26 25.17 7.39
N ILE A 297 14.12 24.63 6.95
CA ILE A 297 12.98 25.42 6.46
C ILE A 297 12.30 26.18 7.61
N ILE A 298 12.11 25.55 8.77
CA ILE A 298 11.35 26.11 9.89
C ILE A 298 12.19 27.13 10.68
N CYS A 299 13.44 26.80 11.00
CA CYS A 299 14.33 27.65 11.78
C CYS A 299 15.14 28.65 10.92
N GLY A 300 15.02 28.59 9.58
CA GLY A 300 15.71 29.50 8.67
C GLY A 300 17.23 29.29 8.62
N LEU A 301 17.73 28.11 8.98
CA LEU A 301 19.16 27.80 8.95
C LEU A 301 19.67 27.80 7.50
N ARG A 302 20.78 28.50 7.25
CA ARG A 302 21.43 28.58 5.93
C ARG A 302 22.67 27.69 5.92
N TYR A 303 22.53 26.46 5.43
CA TYR A 303 23.66 25.60 5.11
C TYR A 303 23.56 25.08 3.67
N PRO A 304 24.71 24.75 3.03
CA PRO A 304 24.76 24.40 1.61
C PRO A 304 24.02 23.09 1.32
N GLN A 305 23.37 23.05 0.16
CA GLN A 305 22.62 21.90 -0.36
C GLN A 305 23.50 20.65 -0.54
N ALA A 306 24.81 20.85 -0.71
CA ALA A 306 25.78 19.78 -0.83
C ALA A 306 25.75 18.83 0.37
N ILE A 307 25.52 19.34 1.59
CA ILE A 307 25.51 18.51 2.81
C ILE A 307 24.42 17.44 2.73
N HIS A 308 23.19 17.80 2.36
CA HIS A 308 22.11 16.82 2.19
C HIS A 308 22.39 15.79 1.10
N THR A 309 22.99 16.25 -0.01
CA THR A 309 23.33 15.36 -1.12
C THR A 309 24.39 14.35 -0.67
N CYS A 310 25.43 14.80 0.05
CA CYS A 310 26.48 13.94 0.60
C CYS A 310 25.91 12.92 1.59
N ILE A 311 25.11 13.33 2.58
CA ILE A 311 24.55 12.39 3.56
C ILE A 311 23.61 11.37 2.86
N CYS A 312 22.85 11.79 1.85
CA CYS A 312 22.00 10.89 1.07
C CYS A 312 22.83 9.83 0.32
N ILE A 313 23.91 10.24 -0.35
CA ILE A 313 24.83 9.31 -1.02
C ILE A 313 25.45 8.35 0.01
N THR A 314 25.93 8.86 1.15
CA THR A 314 26.48 8.05 2.23
C THR A 314 25.47 7.03 2.75
N ALA A 315 24.18 7.38 2.86
CA ALA A 315 23.13 6.46 3.32
C ALA A 315 22.92 5.26 2.38
N TRP A 316 22.92 5.50 1.07
CA TRP A 316 22.81 4.43 0.08
C TRP A 316 24.10 3.61 -0.06
N MET A 317 25.26 4.25 0.02
CA MET A 317 26.54 3.56 0.04
C MET A 317 26.68 2.64 1.26
N ALA A 318 26.25 3.11 2.44
CA ALA A 318 26.22 2.27 3.65
C ALA A 318 25.32 1.04 3.48
N ALA A 319 24.16 1.20 2.82
CA ALA A 319 23.27 0.09 2.48
C ALA A 319 23.94 -0.94 1.56
N ALA A 320 24.61 -0.46 0.51
CA ALA A 320 25.28 -1.30 -0.48
C ALA A 320 26.47 -2.07 0.14
N VAL A 321 27.28 -1.40 0.96
CA VAL A 321 28.38 -2.04 1.70
C VAL A 321 27.85 -3.09 2.66
N GLN A 322 26.81 -2.78 3.43
CA GLN A 322 26.22 -3.73 4.35
C GLN A 322 25.62 -4.95 3.64
N LEU A 323 24.91 -4.74 2.53
CA LEU A 323 24.38 -5.82 1.72
C LEU A 323 25.50 -6.70 1.16
N SER A 324 26.58 -6.09 0.68
CA SER A 324 27.75 -6.81 0.17
C SER A 324 28.37 -7.70 1.25
N ILE A 325 28.48 -7.20 2.48
CA ILE A 325 28.97 -7.99 3.62
C ILE A 325 28.01 -9.15 3.95
N LEU A 326 26.69 -8.93 3.94
CA LEU A 326 25.68 -9.96 4.22
C LEU A 326 25.51 -11.02 3.12
N VAL A 327 25.89 -10.69 1.88
CA VAL A 327 25.92 -11.64 0.75
C VAL A 327 27.24 -12.41 0.72
N SER A 328 28.31 -11.85 1.28
CA SER A 328 29.61 -12.51 1.41
C SER A 328 29.61 -13.61 2.50
N PRO A 329 30.58 -14.54 2.50
CA PRO A 329 30.68 -15.57 3.54
C PRO A 329 31.08 -15.05 4.93
N LEU A 330 31.28 -13.74 5.08
CA LEU A 330 31.80 -13.09 6.29
C LEU A 330 30.74 -12.83 7.37
N ALA A 331 29.49 -12.64 6.95
CA ALA A 331 28.34 -12.43 7.83
C ALA A 331 27.10 -13.02 7.17
N ASP A 332 26.18 -13.54 7.97
CA ASP A 332 24.95 -14.12 7.44
C ASP A 332 23.74 -13.81 8.32
N PHE A 333 22.58 -13.89 7.70
CA PHE A 333 21.27 -13.65 8.31
C PHE A 333 20.40 -14.85 8.00
N HIS A 334 19.94 -15.55 9.04
CA HIS A 334 19.15 -16.77 8.89
C HIS A 334 17.71 -16.54 9.36
N VAL A 335 16.76 -16.91 8.50
CA VAL A 335 15.33 -16.98 8.86
C VAL A 335 15.03 -18.44 9.18
N ASN A 336 14.86 -18.75 10.46
CA ASN A 336 14.41 -20.08 10.87
C ASN A 336 12.87 -20.12 10.79
N PRO A 337 12.26 -20.99 9.97
CA PRO A 337 10.80 -21.07 9.82
C PRO A 337 10.04 -21.33 11.12
N LEU A 338 10.68 -21.95 12.11
CA LEU A 338 10.11 -22.22 13.44
C LEU A 338 10.15 -20.99 14.36
N ASN A 339 11.04 -20.03 14.09
CA ASN A 339 11.20 -18.82 14.88
C ASN A 339 10.79 -17.60 14.03
N PHE A 340 9.68 -16.96 14.40
CA PHE A 340 9.18 -15.76 13.71
C PHE A 340 10.17 -14.60 13.68
N ARG A 341 11.18 -14.64 14.55
CA ARG A 341 12.21 -13.62 14.62
C ARG A 341 13.47 -14.05 13.86
N PRO A 342 13.85 -13.32 12.81
CA PRO A 342 15.08 -13.60 12.09
C PRO A 342 16.31 -13.28 12.95
N THR A 343 17.34 -14.13 12.88
CA THR A 343 18.57 -14.02 13.70
C THR A 343 19.83 -13.94 12.84
N TYR A 344 20.87 -13.27 13.37
CA TYR A 344 22.20 -13.29 12.76
C TYR A 344 22.86 -14.65 13.02
N ASP A 345 23.56 -15.19 12.03
CA ASP A 345 24.36 -16.40 12.20
C ASP A 345 25.70 -16.06 12.86
N TYR A 346 25.79 -16.26 14.18
CA TYR A 346 27.00 -16.00 14.95
C TYR A 346 28.15 -17.00 14.71
N SER A 347 27.94 -18.03 13.89
CA SER A 347 29.06 -18.88 13.43
C SER A 347 30.01 -18.12 12.50
N LYS A 348 29.54 -17.03 11.89
CA LYS A 348 30.34 -16.17 10.99
C LYS A 348 31.05 -15.06 11.75
N PRO A 349 32.30 -14.73 11.40
CA PRO A 349 33.17 -13.86 12.20
C PRO A 349 32.65 -12.42 12.34
N TYR A 350 31.93 -11.90 11.33
CA TYR A 350 31.49 -10.50 11.33
C TYR A 350 30.01 -10.30 11.66
N SER A 351 29.21 -11.35 11.82
CA SER A 351 27.78 -11.24 12.12
C SER A 351 27.50 -10.46 13.42
N ALA A 352 28.24 -10.77 14.49
CA ALA A 352 28.10 -10.08 15.78
C ALA A 352 28.49 -8.60 15.69
N LEU A 353 29.59 -8.31 15.01
CA LEU A 353 30.05 -6.93 14.79
C LEU A 353 29.03 -6.14 13.95
N LEU A 354 28.51 -6.75 12.89
CA LEU A 354 27.53 -6.10 12.01
C LEU A 354 26.21 -5.80 12.72
N GLN A 355 25.73 -6.73 13.56
CA GLN A 355 24.55 -6.50 14.38
C GLN A 355 24.77 -5.35 15.37
N ARG A 356 25.89 -5.37 16.12
CA ARG A 356 26.21 -4.36 17.13
C ARG A 356 26.39 -2.97 16.52
N THR A 357 27.17 -2.87 15.44
CA THR A 357 27.36 -1.61 14.72
C THR A 357 26.05 -1.12 14.14
N GLY A 358 25.28 -2.01 13.53
CA GLY A 358 24.00 -1.67 12.93
C GLY A 358 22.93 -1.23 13.93
N SER A 359 22.90 -1.80 15.14
CA SER A 359 21.97 -1.38 16.20
C SER A 359 22.39 -0.06 16.84
N LEU A 360 23.68 0.14 17.11
CA LEU A 360 24.23 1.40 17.62
C LEU A 360 23.99 2.55 16.63
N LEU A 361 24.22 2.31 15.34
CA LEU A 361 23.95 3.29 14.28
C LEU A 361 22.47 3.68 14.26
N LEU A 362 21.57 2.70 14.24
CA LEU A 362 20.12 2.94 14.19
C LEU A 362 19.63 3.73 15.42
N LEU A 363 20.06 3.34 16.63
CA LEU A 363 19.71 4.02 17.87
C LEU A 363 20.26 5.46 17.90
N GLY A 364 21.51 5.65 17.47
CA GLY A 364 22.15 6.96 17.37
C GLY A 364 21.38 7.89 16.42
N ILE A 365 21.01 7.41 15.23
CA ILE A 365 20.24 8.17 14.26
C ILE A 365 18.86 8.57 14.81
N PHE A 366 18.14 7.65 15.45
CA PHE A 366 16.84 7.96 16.06
C PHE A 366 16.97 8.99 17.18
N SER A 367 18.03 8.90 17.99
CA SER A 367 18.30 9.84 19.09
C SER A 367 18.57 11.26 18.57
N ILE A 368 19.39 11.38 17.52
CA ILE A 368 19.64 12.67 16.86
C ILE A 368 18.36 13.21 16.20
N THR A 369 17.59 12.35 15.54
CA THR A 369 16.32 12.72 14.91
C THR A 369 15.32 13.25 15.93
N LEU A 370 15.21 12.60 17.09
CA LEU A 370 14.39 13.06 18.22
C LEU A 370 14.81 14.44 18.69
N LEU A 371 16.12 14.63 18.93
CA LEU A 371 16.67 15.90 19.38
C LEU A 371 16.33 17.03 18.40
N ILE A 372 16.47 16.79 17.09
CA ILE A 372 16.08 17.75 16.05
C ILE A 372 14.59 18.09 16.13
N TYR A 373 13.71 17.10 16.28
CA TYR A 373 12.28 17.37 16.39
C TYR A 373 11.93 18.12 17.68
N VAL A 374 12.58 17.83 18.81
CA VAL A 374 12.43 18.61 20.05
C VAL A 374 12.83 20.07 19.83
N ILE A 375 13.94 20.33 19.13
CA ILE A 375 14.37 21.68 18.79
C ILE A 375 13.32 22.38 17.91
N ILE A 376 12.81 21.71 16.87
CA ILE A 376 11.75 22.25 15.98
C ILE A 376 10.51 22.61 16.79
N VAL A 377 10.05 21.72 17.67
CA VAL A 377 8.86 21.92 18.50
C VAL A 377 9.04 23.11 19.44
N THR A 378 10.14 23.13 20.19
CA THR A 378 10.44 24.23 21.13
C THR A 378 10.53 25.56 20.39
N TYR A 379 11.13 25.59 19.20
CA TYR A 379 11.20 26.79 18.37
C TYR A 379 9.81 27.25 17.92
N LEU A 380 8.96 26.34 17.44
CA LEU A 380 7.60 26.64 17.01
C LEU A 380 6.73 27.15 18.17
N ILE A 381 6.79 26.50 19.34
CA ILE A 381 6.09 26.94 20.56
C ILE A 381 6.55 28.34 20.94
N THR A 382 7.87 28.58 21.02
CA THR A 382 8.42 29.90 21.37
C THR A 382 7.94 30.99 20.41
N LYS A 383 7.95 30.69 19.11
CA LYS A 383 7.50 31.62 18.07
C LYS A 383 6.00 31.92 18.19
N GLN A 384 5.19 30.92 18.53
CA GLN A 384 3.74 31.08 18.71
C GLN A 384 3.38 31.84 19.98
N CYS A 385 4.07 31.58 21.10
CA CYS A 385 3.91 32.36 22.32
C CYS A 385 4.15 33.86 22.07
N LYS A 386 5.07 34.20 21.15
CA LYS A 386 5.36 35.60 20.78
C LYS A 386 4.38 36.20 19.76
N ALA A 387 3.81 35.39 18.86
CA ALA A 387 3.01 35.89 17.73
C ALA A 387 1.48 35.85 17.96
N GLY A 388 1.02 35.25 19.06
CA GLY A 388 -0.41 35.02 19.31
C GLY A 388 -0.97 33.83 18.52
N ILE A 389 -2.08 33.26 18.99
CA ILE A 389 -2.69 32.06 18.41
C ILE A 389 -3.36 32.42 17.07
N ASN A 390 -2.68 32.15 15.96
CA ASN A 390 -3.21 32.35 14.60
C ASN A 390 -3.68 31.04 13.96
N SER A 391 -4.62 31.13 13.01
CA SER A 391 -5.20 29.99 12.27
C SER A 391 -4.17 29.14 11.50
N ALA A 392 -3.03 29.73 11.14
CA ALA A 392 -1.87 29.03 10.57
C ALA A 392 -1.36 27.87 11.45
N PHE A 393 -1.59 27.95 12.76
CA PHE A 393 -1.19 26.93 13.73
C PHE A 393 -1.87 25.57 13.48
N SER A 394 -3.12 25.57 13.03
CA SER A 394 -3.88 24.33 12.80
C SER A 394 -3.21 23.42 11.78
N ARG A 395 -2.63 24.00 10.72
CA ARG A 395 -1.93 23.26 9.66
C ARG A 395 -0.56 22.75 10.13
N GLU A 396 0.16 23.57 10.90
CA GLU A 396 1.46 23.19 11.48
C GLU A 396 1.31 22.07 12.52
N LYS A 397 0.24 22.12 13.33
CA LYS A 397 -0.09 21.09 14.31
C LYS A 397 -0.23 19.70 13.66
N ALA A 398 -0.94 19.59 12.53
CA ALA A 398 -1.11 18.30 11.85
C ALA A 398 0.23 17.71 11.37
N ILE A 399 1.13 18.54 10.81
CA ILE A 399 2.47 18.12 10.37
C ILE A 399 3.31 17.66 11.56
N LEU A 400 3.20 18.36 12.69
CA LEU A 400 3.91 18.02 13.89
C LEU A 400 3.37 16.72 14.51
N THR A 401 2.06 16.56 14.61
CA THR A 401 1.41 15.33 15.07
C THR A 401 1.83 14.13 14.21
N TYR A 402 1.85 14.27 12.88
CA TYR A 402 2.37 13.24 11.98
C TYR A 402 3.79 12.83 12.38
N ALA A 403 4.68 13.81 12.57
CA ALA A 403 6.08 13.56 12.89
C ALA A 403 6.27 12.86 14.24
N ILE A 404 5.54 13.29 15.28
CA ILE A 404 5.62 12.70 16.62
C ILE A 404 5.09 11.26 16.60
N VAL A 405 3.92 11.02 16.03
CA VAL A 405 3.33 9.67 16.01
C VAL A 405 4.22 8.73 15.20
N ARG A 406 4.72 9.18 14.04
CA ARG A 406 5.66 8.40 13.22
C ARG A 406 6.94 8.08 13.99
N PHE A 407 7.56 9.08 14.61
CA PHE A 407 8.77 8.90 15.40
C PHE A 407 8.55 7.90 16.55
N MET A 408 7.47 8.05 17.31
CA MET A 408 7.18 7.17 18.45
C MET A 408 6.98 5.73 18.00
N ALA A 409 6.32 5.50 16.87
CA ALA A 409 6.16 4.17 16.31
C ALA A 409 7.47 3.58 15.79
N ASP A 410 8.27 4.35 15.05
CA ASP A 410 9.60 3.94 14.56
C ASP A 410 10.53 3.58 15.72
N PHE A 411 10.58 4.44 16.76
CA PHE A 411 11.38 4.22 17.96
C PHE A 411 10.89 3.00 18.76
N THR A 412 9.58 2.85 18.92
CA THR A 412 8.99 1.71 19.64
C THR A 412 9.30 0.40 18.91
N ALA A 413 9.12 0.35 17.59
CA ALA A 413 9.45 -0.83 16.79
C ALA A 413 10.94 -1.18 16.93
N ALA A 414 11.83 -0.20 16.82
CA ALA A 414 13.28 -0.41 16.96
C ALA A 414 13.68 -0.87 18.37
N LEU A 415 13.10 -0.27 19.41
CA LEU A 415 13.34 -0.63 20.80
C LEU A 415 12.88 -2.06 21.08
N LEU A 416 11.66 -2.40 20.66
CA LEU A 416 11.09 -3.73 20.81
C LEU A 416 11.92 -4.78 20.04
N TYR A 417 12.40 -4.47 18.85
CA TYR A 417 13.18 -5.42 18.06
C TYR A 417 14.62 -5.60 18.53
N HIS A 418 15.27 -4.58 19.08
CA HIS A 418 16.65 -4.71 19.55
C HIS A 418 16.76 -5.11 21.02
N PHE A 419 15.98 -4.48 21.88
CA PHE A 419 16.06 -4.66 23.32
C PHE A 419 14.94 -5.54 23.88
N GLY A 420 13.84 -5.74 23.13
CA GLY A 420 12.75 -6.61 23.51
C GLY A 420 13.17 -7.99 24.05
N PRO A 421 14.11 -8.75 23.46
CA PRO A 421 14.49 -10.04 24.04
C PRO A 421 15.15 -9.98 25.42
N SER A 422 15.64 -8.80 25.84
CA SER A 422 16.24 -8.62 27.17
C SER A 422 15.20 -8.41 28.27
N PHE A 423 14.01 -7.88 27.94
CA PHE A 423 13.00 -7.52 28.95
C PHE A 423 11.60 -8.11 28.70
N LEU A 424 11.30 -8.61 27.50
CA LEU A 424 10.05 -9.30 27.18
C LEU A 424 10.21 -10.81 27.41
N PRO A 425 9.15 -11.49 27.86
CA PRO A 425 9.19 -12.94 28.03
C PRO A 425 9.38 -13.63 26.67
N LYS A 426 10.22 -14.68 26.65
CA LYS A 426 10.48 -15.50 25.46
C LYS A 426 9.25 -16.35 25.16
N THR A 427 8.30 -15.75 24.45
CA THR A 427 7.06 -16.39 23.99
C THR A 427 6.89 -16.12 22.50
N TYR A 428 6.35 -17.09 21.77
CA TYR A 428 6.09 -16.94 20.32
C TYR A 428 5.25 -15.70 19.99
N TRP A 429 4.35 -15.33 20.90
CA TRP A 429 3.51 -14.14 20.81
C TRP A 429 4.28 -12.84 20.76
N VAL A 430 5.27 -12.72 21.63
CA VAL A 430 6.13 -11.56 21.67
C VAL A 430 6.90 -11.47 20.37
N ASP A 431 7.47 -12.57 19.89
CA ASP A 431 8.23 -12.56 18.63
C ASP A 431 7.37 -12.20 17.43
N ILE A 432 6.13 -12.69 17.37
CA ILE A 432 5.17 -12.38 16.32
C ILE A 432 4.74 -10.91 16.40
N PHE A 433 4.40 -10.42 17.59
CA PHE A 433 4.05 -9.01 17.77
C PHE A 433 5.20 -8.09 17.37
N VAL A 434 6.42 -8.39 17.83
CA VAL A 434 7.63 -7.64 17.49
C VAL A 434 7.89 -7.71 15.98
N PHE A 435 7.75 -8.88 15.37
CA PHE A 435 7.93 -9.06 13.93
C PHE A 435 6.92 -8.26 13.10
N PHE A 436 5.63 -8.38 13.40
CA PHE A 436 4.56 -7.67 12.68
C PHE A 436 4.51 -6.16 12.96
N SER A 437 5.09 -5.71 14.08
CA SER A 437 5.19 -4.28 14.39
C SER A 437 5.96 -3.52 13.29
N TYR A 438 6.96 -4.13 12.66
CA TYR A 438 7.73 -3.52 11.56
C TYR A 438 6.92 -3.29 10.29
N PRO A 439 6.32 -4.30 9.62
CA PRO A 439 5.51 -4.07 8.43
C PRO A 439 4.29 -3.21 8.74
N HIS A 440 3.67 -3.34 9.92
CA HIS A 440 2.61 -2.43 10.34
C HIS A 440 3.11 -0.98 10.39
N ASN A 441 4.26 -0.77 11.04
CA ASN A 441 4.87 0.54 11.12
C ASN A 441 5.28 1.05 9.73
N HIS A 442 5.94 0.30 8.87
CA HIS A 442 6.44 0.83 7.59
C HIS A 442 5.36 0.94 6.49
N LEU A 443 4.32 0.09 6.50
CA LEU A 443 3.33 0.04 5.42
C LEU A 443 1.98 0.65 5.84
N VAL A 444 1.48 0.31 7.03
CA VAL A 444 0.12 0.68 7.45
C VAL A 444 0.10 2.06 8.08
N LEU A 445 1.02 2.33 9.01
CA LEU A 445 0.98 3.55 9.80
C LEU A 445 1.12 4.84 8.94
N PRO A 446 2.07 4.97 7.98
CA PRO A 446 2.14 6.14 7.12
C PRO A 446 0.86 6.37 6.35
N LEU A 447 0.25 5.31 5.80
CA LEU A 447 -1.00 5.40 5.03
C LEU A 447 -2.13 5.94 5.91
N VAL A 448 -2.29 5.37 7.10
CA VAL A 448 -3.31 5.80 8.07
C VAL A 448 -3.08 7.24 8.50
N LEU A 449 -1.84 7.62 8.80
CA LEU A 449 -1.49 8.98 9.20
C LEU A 449 -1.71 9.99 8.06
N TYR A 450 -1.38 9.64 6.81
CA TYR A 450 -1.61 10.52 5.67
C TYR A 450 -3.09 10.76 5.41
N LEU A 451 -3.89 9.70 5.43
CA LEU A 451 -5.34 9.80 5.19
C LEU A 451 -6.09 10.48 6.34
N SER A 452 -5.63 10.33 7.58
CA SER A 452 -6.26 10.93 8.75
C SER A 452 -5.90 12.41 8.94
N LEU A 453 -4.62 12.78 8.76
CA LEU A 453 -4.12 14.12 9.10
C LEU A 453 -4.21 15.13 7.95
N TYR A 454 -4.20 14.69 6.69
CA TYR A 454 -4.24 15.59 5.54
C TYR A 454 -5.61 15.57 4.89
N SER A 455 -6.48 16.49 5.30
CA SER A 455 -7.82 16.66 4.71
C SER A 455 -7.77 16.87 3.21
N SER A 456 -6.75 17.54 2.65
CA SER A 456 -6.61 17.70 1.20
C SER A 456 -6.36 16.39 0.47
N ILE A 457 -5.53 15.51 1.04
CA ILE A 457 -5.26 14.17 0.48
C ILE A 457 -6.51 13.30 0.65
N ARG A 458 -7.16 13.39 1.80
CA ARG A 458 -8.43 12.72 2.07
C ARG A 458 -9.51 13.19 1.09
N ASP A 459 -9.60 14.48 0.83
CA ASP A 459 -10.54 15.03 -0.13
C ASP A 459 -10.14 14.58 -1.54
N ASP A 460 -8.89 14.62 -1.95
CA ASP A 460 -8.50 14.08 -3.26
C ASP A 460 -8.77 12.57 -3.39
N PHE A 461 -8.67 11.82 -2.29
CA PHE A 461 -8.88 10.37 -2.24
C PHE A 461 -10.37 9.99 -2.16
N PHE A 462 -11.18 10.70 -1.37
CA PHE A 462 -12.58 10.39 -1.05
C PHE A 462 -13.60 11.31 -1.72
N ARG A 463 -13.22 12.54 -2.10
CA ARG A 463 -14.10 13.47 -2.82
C ARG A 463 -14.32 12.89 -4.21
N LYS A 464 -15.50 12.30 -4.39
CA LYS A 464 -16.10 12.12 -5.72
C LYS A 464 -16.02 13.48 -6.41
N ARG A 465 -15.12 13.64 -7.39
CA ARG A 465 -15.13 14.80 -8.27
C ARG A 465 -16.56 14.97 -8.74
N THR A 466 -17.23 16.00 -8.21
CA THR A 466 -18.45 16.52 -8.79
C THR A 466 -18.02 16.88 -10.19
N ILE A 467 -18.41 16.03 -11.14
CA ILE A 467 -18.15 16.21 -12.55
C ILE A 467 -18.58 17.63 -12.85
N PHE A 468 -17.61 18.48 -13.17
CA PHE A 468 -17.80 19.82 -13.71
C PHE A 468 -19.01 19.74 -14.62
N THR A 469 -20.12 20.35 -14.20
CA THR A 469 -21.18 20.72 -15.12
C THR A 469 -20.47 21.49 -16.22
N PRO A 470 -20.48 21.02 -17.48
CA PRO A 470 -19.95 21.84 -18.56
C PRO A 470 -20.68 23.17 -18.45
N TYR A 471 -19.90 24.26 -18.44
CA TYR A 471 -20.42 25.59 -18.67
C TYR A 471 -21.36 25.45 -19.86
N SER A 472 -22.65 25.61 -19.59
CA SER A 472 -23.64 25.82 -20.64
C SER A 472 -23.09 27.01 -21.40
N THR A 473 -22.63 26.76 -22.62
CA THR A 473 -22.41 27.80 -23.61
C THR A 473 -23.74 28.54 -23.68
N ALA A 474 -23.81 29.68 -22.98
CA ALA A 474 -24.78 30.70 -23.26
C ALA A 474 -24.56 31.06 -24.73
N VAL A 475 -25.40 30.48 -25.58
CA VAL A 475 -25.60 30.94 -26.93
C VAL A 475 -26.01 32.39 -26.79
N SER A 476 -25.09 33.25 -27.23
CA SER A 476 -25.28 34.65 -27.52
C SER A 476 -26.44 34.79 -28.51
N SER A 477 -27.66 34.95 -27.99
CA SER A 477 -28.70 35.71 -28.67
C SER A 477 -28.69 37.11 -28.05
N GLY A 478 -28.28 38.07 -28.87
CA GLY A 478 -27.90 39.41 -28.45
C GLY A 478 -28.97 40.15 -27.65
N ILE A 479 -28.57 40.61 -26.47
CA ILE A 479 -29.18 41.74 -25.80
C ILE A 479 -28.04 42.65 -25.35
N ILE A 480 -27.95 43.81 -25.98
CA ILE A 480 -27.07 44.92 -25.66
C ILE A 480 -27.53 45.49 -24.31
N VAL A 481 -26.71 45.39 -23.26
CA VAL A 481 -26.89 46.08 -21.98
C VAL A 481 -25.51 46.56 -21.49
N PRO A 482 -25.41 47.75 -20.89
CA PRO A 482 -24.29 48.66 -21.16
C PRO A 482 -23.09 48.48 -20.24
N ARG A 483 -21.98 48.99 -20.78
CA ARG A 483 -20.66 49.23 -20.20
C ARG A 483 -20.74 49.84 -18.80
N ILE A 484 -20.55 49.02 -17.76
CA ILE A 484 -20.24 49.50 -16.40
C ILE A 484 -18.72 49.73 -16.33
N VAL A 485 -18.37 51.00 -16.27
CA VAL A 485 -17.05 51.51 -15.89
C VAL A 485 -16.83 51.17 -14.41
N LEU A 486 -15.78 50.42 -14.08
CA LEU A 486 -15.29 50.34 -12.71
C LEU A 486 -13.79 50.66 -12.66
N SER A 487 -13.56 51.93 -12.36
CA SER A 487 -12.56 52.50 -11.46
C SER A 487 -11.23 51.75 -11.28
N SER A 488 -10.20 52.32 -11.89
CA SER A 488 -8.81 52.22 -11.52
C SER A 488 -8.53 52.95 -10.20
N HIS A 489 -8.34 52.21 -9.11
CA HIS A 489 -7.56 52.69 -7.96
C HIS A 489 -7.02 51.51 -7.17
N LEU A 490 -5.72 51.28 -7.26
CA LEU A 490 -4.84 50.81 -6.17
C LEU A 490 -3.40 50.73 -6.70
N GLN A 491 -2.66 51.83 -6.53
CA GLN A 491 -1.20 51.84 -6.55
C GLN A 491 -0.65 51.16 -5.28
N PRO A 492 0.46 50.42 -5.36
CA PRO A 492 1.20 49.98 -4.19
C PRO A 492 2.10 51.12 -3.65
N ARG A 493 2.05 51.36 -2.33
CA ARG A 493 3.05 52.17 -1.60
C ARG A 493 4.30 51.31 -1.37
N GLU A 494 5.45 51.80 -1.82
CA GLU A 494 6.77 51.43 -1.31
C GLU A 494 6.95 51.97 0.13
N PRO A 495 7.59 51.22 1.03
CA PRO A 495 8.14 51.80 2.25
C PRO A 495 9.60 52.25 2.02
N THR A 496 9.83 53.55 2.19
CA THR A 496 11.14 54.14 2.46
C THR A 496 11.49 54.04 3.94
N VAL A 497 12.79 53.78 4.17
CA VAL A 497 13.59 53.73 5.41
C VAL A 497 13.60 52.40 6.16
#